data_AF-A0A855QLV5-F1
#
_entry.id   AF-A0A855QLV5-F1
#
_cell.length_a   1.000
_cell.length_b   1.000
_cell.length_c   1.000
_cell.angle_alpha   90.00
_cell.angle_beta   90.00
_cell.angle_gamma   90.00
#
_symmetry.space_group_name_H-M   'P 1'
#
loop_
_entity.id
_entity.type
_entity.pdbx_description
1 polymer ?
#
loop_
_entity_poly.entity_id
_entity_poly.type
_entity_poly.pdbx_seq_one_letter_code
_entity_poly.pdbx_strand_id
1 'polypeptide(L)'
;MGQDTFGASVQYNDLKGTAAADRHDNRDFSHYLEEKGLLNPGEALIGIELWSGEVHGDVQDKPVYVTALVSSGGKYETIHEEVISGQPVQVRKIDLEMPLNDFFGLFKRFAISISSFDLNDREVVFDD
;
A
#
# COMPACT_ATOMS: atom_id res chain seq x y z
N MET A 1 11.90 -16.43 -10.12
CA MET A 1 11.19 -15.13 -10.12
C MET A 1 9.71 -15.46 -10.06
N GLY A 2 8.98 -14.91 -9.09
CA GLY A 2 7.53 -15.08 -8.99
C GLY A 2 6.82 -13.88 -9.62
N GLN A 3 5.67 -14.13 -10.25
CA GLN A 3 4.75 -13.09 -10.68
C GLN A 3 3.55 -13.12 -9.74
N ASP A 4 3.07 -11.96 -9.35
CA ASP A 4 1.95 -11.80 -8.43
C ASP A 4 1.04 -10.66 -8.91
N THR A 5 -0.19 -10.66 -8.45
CA THR A 5 -1.14 -9.57 -8.71
C THR A 5 -1.13 -8.62 -7.52
N PHE A 6 -0.75 -7.37 -7.76
CA PHE A 6 -0.78 -6.33 -6.73
C PHE A 6 -2.23 -6.05 -6.32
N GLY A 7 -2.53 -6.13 -5.02
CA GLY A 7 -3.87 -5.88 -4.51
C GLY A 7 -4.13 -6.51 -3.14
N ALA A 8 -5.02 -5.88 -2.36
CA ALA A 8 -5.42 -6.42 -1.06
C ALA A 8 -6.25 -7.70 -1.21
N SER A 9 -5.89 -8.74 -0.47
CA SER A 9 -6.70 -9.95 -0.35
C SER A 9 -6.53 -10.64 1.00
N VAL A 10 -7.60 -11.30 1.45
CA VAL A 10 -7.65 -12.19 2.61
C VAL A 10 -8.44 -13.45 2.25
N GLN A 11 -8.56 -14.40 3.17
CA GLN A 11 -9.11 -15.73 2.93
C GLN A 11 -10.49 -15.72 2.25
N TYR A 12 -11.41 -14.85 2.68
CA TYR A 12 -12.79 -14.82 2.19
C TYR A 12 -13.16 -13.54 1.42
N ASN A 13 -12.41 -12.44 1.65
CA ASN A 13 -12.68 -11.13 1.06
C ASN A 13 -14.14 -10.66 1.22
N ASP A 14 -14.73 -10.86 2.39
CA ASP A 14 -16.12 -10.50 2.67
C ASP A 14 -16.39 -9.00 2.50
N LEU A 15 -15.37 -8.16 2.73
CA LEU A 15 -15.40 -6.73 2.45
C LEU A 15 -14.30 -6.40 1.43
N LYS A 16 -14.65 -5.58 0.43
CA LYS A 16 -13.72 -5.02 -0.54
C LYS A 16 -14.00 -3.55 -0.76
N GLY A 17 -13.04 -2.81 -1.32
CA GLY A 17 -13.23 -1.42 -1.69
C GLY A 17 -11.93 -0.73 -2.04
N THR A 18 -11.80 0.53 -1.64
CA THR A 18 -10.73 1.43 -2.06
C THR A 18 -9.93 1.96 -0.88
N ALA A 19 -8.70 2.38 -1.17
CA ALA A 19 -7.84 3.11 -0.25
C ALA A 19 -7.26 4.33 -0.97
N ALA A 20 -7.09 5.42 -0.22
CA ALA A 20 -6.45 6.63 -0.71
C ALA A 20 -5.56 7.23 0.37
N ALA A 21 -4.42 7.80 -0.04
CA ALA A 21 -3.47 8.40 0.89
C ALA A 21 -2.76 9.62 0.28
N ASP A 22 -2.58 10.65 1.10
CA ASP A 22 -1.77 11.82 0.77
C ASP A 22 -0.33 11.60 1.25
N ARG A 23 0.66 11.85 0.39
CA ARG A 23 2.08 11.86 0.79
C ARG A 23 2.38 13.03 1.72
N HIS A 24 3.29 12.82 2.65
CA HIS A 24 3.81 13.88 3.51
C HIS A 24 5.07 14.47 2.89
N ASP A 25 5.20 15.80 2.87
CA ASP A 25 6.34 16.47 2.22
C ASP A 25 7.72 16.13 2.83
N ASN A 26 7.80 15.70 4.10
CA ASN A 26 9.06 15.57 4.85
C ASN A 26 9.20 14.23 5.62
N ARG A 27 8.16 13.40 5.67
CA ARG A 27 8.12 12.15 6.46
C ARG A 27 7.19 11.12 5.80
N ASP A 28 7.28 10.98 4.48
CA ASP A 28 6.51 9.94 3.80
C ASP A 28 7.20 8.57 3.89
N PHE A 29 6.53 7.57 3.35
CA PHE A 29 7.02 6.20 3.32
C PHE A 29 8.37 6.06 2.57
N SER A 30 8.63 6.89 1.56
CA SER A 30 9.90 6.85 0.83
C SER A 30 11.04 7.32 1.72
N HIS A 31 10.86 8.45 2.42
CA HIS A 31 11.82 8.95 3.40
C HIS A 31 12.11 7.92 4.49
N TYR A 32 11.07 7.23 4.99
CA TYR A 32 11.24 6.16 5.98
C TYR A 32 12.14 5.02 5.46
N LEU A 33 11.96 4.59 4.20
CA LEU A 33 12.80 3.54 3.60
C LEU A 33 14.25 4.01 3.38
N GLU A 34 14.44 5.27 2.98
CA GLU A 34 15.77 5.89 2.82
C GLU A 34 16.54 5.96 4.14
N GLU A 35 15.89 6.44 5.21
CA GLU A 35 16.50 6.53 6.55
C GLU A 35 16.93 5.17 7.11
N LYS A 36 16.23 4.10 6.71
CA LYS A 36 16.57 2.71 7.06
C LYS A 36 17.63 2.10 6.15
N GLY A 37 18.07 2.79 5.09
CA GLY A 37 18.99 2.28 4.09
C GLY A 37 18.38 1.16 3.22
N LEU A 38 17.06 1.12 3.10
CA LEU A 38 16.33 0.10 2.35
C LEU A 38 15.99 0.53 0.91
N LEU A 39 16.02 1.83 0.63
CA LEU A 39 15.85 2.40 -0.71
C LEU A 39 17.23 2.70 -1.33
N ASN A 40 17.53 2.08 -2.47
CA ASN A 40 18.80 2.31 -3.17
C ASN A 40 18.74 3.61 -3.98
N PRO A 41 19.91 4.24 -4.26
CA PRO A 41 19.96 5.39 -5.15
C PRO A 41 19.33 5.09 -6.52
N GLY A 42 18.38 5.93 -6.93
CA GLY A 42 17.69 5.79 -8.22
C GLY A 42 16.47 4.86 -8.18
N GLU A 43 16.15 4.25 -7.05
CA GLU A 43 14.87 3.56 -6.87
C GLU A 43 13.78 4.54 -6.44
N ALA A 44 12.54 4.23 -6.83
CA ALA A 44 11.35 4.94 -6.40
C ALA A 44 10.33 3.97 -5.82
N LEU A 45 9.66 4.39 -4.73
CA LEU A 45 8.52 3.68 -4.16
C LEU A 45 7.29 3.87 -5.06
N ILE A 46 6.70 2.76 -5.50
CA ILE A 46 5.57 2.74 -6.42
C ILE A 46 4.34 1.98 -5.92
N GLY A 47 4.49 1.20 -4.85
CA GLY A 47 3.39 0.45 -4.24
C GLY A 47 3.66 0.14 -2.78
N ILE A 48 2.59 0.08 -1.99
CA ILE A 48 2.61 -0.30 -0.58
C ILE A 48 1.44 -1.27 -0.37
N GLU A 49 1.72 -2.44 0.18
CA GLU A 49 0.70 -3.38 0.63
C GLU A 49 0.81 -3.52 2.15
N LEU A 50 -0.32 -3.46 2.84
CA LEU A 50 -0.40 -3.77 4.26
C LEU A 50 -1.20 -5.05 4.44
N TRP A 51 -0.66 -5.96 5.23
CA TRP A 51 -1.36 -7.12 5.75
C TRP A 51 -1.37 -7.07 7.28
N SER A 52 -2.56 -6.91 7.84
CA SER A 52 -2.80 -7.08 9.27
C SER A 52 -3.28 -8.50 9.47
N GLY A 53 -2.45 -9.35 10.09
CA GLY A 53 -2.75 -10.77 10.28
C GLY A 53 -3.99 -11.06 11.11
N GLU A 54 -4.22 -12.34 11.41
CA GLU A 54 -5.40 -12.76 12.18
C GLU A 54 -5.43 -12.09 13.56
N VAL A 55 -6.57 -11.46 13.86
CA VAL A 55 -6.81 -10.84 15.15
C VAL A 55 -7.41 -11.89 16.06
N HIS A 56 -6.70 -12.23 17.15
CA HIS A 56 -7.14 -13.23 18.12
C HIS A 56 -7.72 -12.61 19.41
N GLY A 57 -8.08 -11.32 19.38
CA GLY A 57 -8.66 -10.56 20.50
C GLY A 57 -9.57 -9.43 20.02
N ASP A 58 -9.99 -8.55 20.93
CA ASP A 58 -10.92 -7.43 20.60
C ASP A 58 -10.27 -6.36 19.72
N VAL A 59 -8.94 -6.24 19.76
CA VAL A 59 -8.13 -5.28 18.99
C VAL A 59 -6.86 -5.94 18.44
N GLN A 60 -6.32 -5.37 17.37
CA GLN A 60 -4.99 -5.72 16.85
C GLN A 60 -3.94 -4.79 17.47
N ASP A 61 -3.05 -5.33 18.30
CA ASP A 61 -1.94 -4.62 18.94
C ASP A 61 -0.55 -5.10 18.45
N LYS A 62 -0.50 -6.14 17.62
CA LYS A 62 0.74 -6.65 17.04
C LYS A 62 1.17 -5.82 15.83
N PRO A 63 2.46 -5.91 15.44
CA PRO A 63 2.94 -5.33 14.20
C PRO A 63 2.10 -5.78 12.99
N VAL A 64 2.00 -4.88 12.02
CA VAL A 64 1.51 -5.19 10.68
C VAL A 64 2.67 -5.53 9.77
N TYR A 65 2.39 -6.32 8.75
CA TYR A 65 3.33 -6.69 7.71
C TYR A 65 3.11 -5.75 6.53
N VAL A 66 4.18 -5.12 6.09
CA VAL A 66 4.13 -4.14 5.00
C VAL A 66 5.11 -4.54 3.92
N THR A 67 4.62 -4.59 2.69
CA THR A 67 5.42 -4.83 1.49
C THR A 67 5.52 -3.53 0.72
N ALA A 68 6.73 -3.00 0.59
CA ALA A 68 7.00 -1.86 -0.27
C ALA A 68 7.53 -2.35 -1.63
N LEU A 69 6.91 -1.89 -2.72
CA LEU A 69 7.34 -2.17 -4.08
C LEU A 69 8.15 -1.00 -4.60
N VAL A 70 9.43 -1.23 -4.89
CA VAL A 70 10.34 -0.21 -5.43
C VAL A 70 10.81 -0.61 -6.83
N SER A 71 10.98 0.38 -7.71
CA SER A 71 11.50 0.15 -9.07
C SER A 71 12.71 1.02 -9.33
N SER A 72 13.70 0.44 -10.03
CA SER A 72 14.98 1.07 -10.40
C SER A 72 14.98 1.69 -11.81
N GLY A 73 13.85 1.61 -12.52
CA GLY A 73 13.69 2.14 -13.88
C GLY A 73 13.76 3.66 -13.89
N GLY A 74 14.96 4.19 -14.13
CA GLY A 74 15.31 5.59 -14.01
C GLY A 74 14.23 6.57 -14.46
N LYS A 75 13.80 7.43 -13.52
CA LYS A 75 12.77 8.47 -13.64
C LYS A 75 11.34 7.92 -13.77
N TYR A 76 10.44 8.64 -13.11
CA TYR A 76 8.99 8.38 -13.03
C TYR A 76 8.33 8.04 -14.38
N GLU A 77 8.84 8.58 -15.49
CA GLU A 77 8.27 8.38 -16.82
C GLU A 77 8.40 6.94 -17.33
N THR A 78 9.52 6.25 -17.10
CA THR A 78 9.67 4.86 -17.57
C THR A 78 8.73 3.92 -16.83
N ILE A 79 8.55 4.13 -15.53
CA ILE A 79 7.58 3.37 -14.71
C ILE A 79 6.16 3.64 -15.19
N HIS A 80 5.83 4.89 -15.52
CA HIS A 80 4.52 5.26 -16.04
C HIS A 80 4.23 4.60 -17.40
N GLU A 81 5.22 4.56 -18.30
CA GLU A 81 5.13 3.87 -19.58
C GLU A 81 4.91 2.36 -19.41
N GLU A 82 5.66 1.71 -18.51
CA GLU A 82 5.47 0.28 -18.18
C GLU A 82 4.05 0.00 -17.68
N VAL A 83 3.54 0.83 -16.74
CA VAL A 83 2.18 0.72 -16.21
C VAL A 83 1.14 0.87 -17.32
N ILE A 84 1.28 1.87 -18.19
CA ILE A 84 0.34 2.10 -19.30
C ILE A 84 0.39 0.98 -20.34
N SER A 85 1.57 0.40 -20.58
CA SER A 85 1.76 -0.67 -21.57
C SER A 85 0.99 -1.95 -21.25
N GLY A 86 0.57 -2.13 -19.99
CA GLY A 86 -0.06 -3.35 -19.50
C GLY A 86 0.89 -4.54 -19.35
N GLN A 87 2.20 -4.35 -19.57
CA GLN A 87 3.20 -5.36 -19.27
C GLN A 87 3.46 -5.44 -17.75
N PRO A 88 3.90 -6.60 -17.22
CA PRO A 88 4.30 -6.70 -15.83
C PRO A 88 5.38 -5.69 -15.47
N VAL A 89 5.12 -4.88 -14.45
CA VAL A 89 6.07 -3.88 -13.93
C VAL A 89 7.17 -4.59 -13.15
N GLN A 90 8.43 -4.29 -13.46
CA GLN A 90 9.56 -4.87 -12.75
C GLN A 90 9.80 -4.13 -11.44
N VAL A 91 9.73 -4.87 -10.33
CA VAL A 91 9.85 -4.34 -8.97
C VAL A 91 10.74 -5.20 -8.08
N ARG A 92 11.32 -4.57 -7.07
CA ARG A 92 11.93 -5.22 -5.91
C ARG A 92 10.97 -5.08 -4.72
N LYS A 93 10.76 -6.19 -4.01
CA LYS A 93 9.97 -6.21 -2.76
C LYS A 93 10.87 -5.87 -1.56
N ILE A 94 10.38 -5.04 -0.66
CA ILE A 94 10.94 -4.78 0.65
C ILE A 94 9.87 -5.15 1.67
N ASP A 95 10.10 -6.23 2.41
CA ASP A 95 9.18 -6.69 3.44
C ASP A 95 9.65 -6.15 4.79
N LEU A 96 8.74 -5.55 5.54
CA LEU A 96 9.00 -5.01 6.87
C LEU A 96 7.81 -5.26 7.81
N GLU A 97 8.11 -5.33 9.10
CA GLU A 97 7.11 -5.30 10.16
C GLU A 97 7.19 -3.96 10.88
N MET A 98 6.04 -3.38 11.20
CA MET A 98 5.99 -2.15 11.98
C MET A 98 4.70 -2.01 12.79
N PRO A 99 4.70 -1.21 13.88
CA PRO A 99 3.48 -0.87 14.60
C PRO A 99 2.43 -0.21 13.69
N LEU A 100 1.15 -0.50 13.92
CA LEU A 100 0.04 0.03 13.11
C LEU A 100 -0.02 1.57 13.13
N ASN A 101 0.26 2.18 14.27
CA ASN A 101 0.32 3.63 14.43
C ASN A 101 1.50 4.25 13.66
N ASP A 102 2.64 3.55 13.58
CA ASP A 102 3.79 4.01 12.82
C ASP A 102 3.48 3.96 11.32
N PHE A 103 2.84 2.89 10.83
CA PHE A 103 2.38 2.79 9.45
C PHE A 103 1.49 3.97 9.05
N PHE A 104 0.42 4.23 9.80
CA PHE A 104 -0.48 5.35 9.50
C PHE A 104 0.19 6.72 9.66
N GLY A 105 1.22 6.82 10.50
CA GLY A 105 2.03 8.03 10.68
C GLY A 105 2.89 8.42 9.48
N LEU A 106 3.07 7.52 8.50
CA LEU A 106 3.84 7.77 7.27
C LEU A 106 3.01 8.43 6.15
N PHE A 107 1.73 8.71 6.41
CA PHE A 107 0.84 9.40 5.49
C PHE A 107 0.38 10.73 6.10
N LYS A 108 0.18 11.75 5.26
CA LYS A 108 -0.42 13.01 5.71
C LYS A 108 -1.92 12.83 6.01
N ARG A 109 -2.59 12.03 5.18
CA ARG A 109 -3.98 11.59 5.32
C ARG A 109 -4.10 10.19 4.75
N PHE A 110 -4.96 9.37 5.33
CA PHE A 110 -5.21 8.01 4.88
C PHE A 110 -6.69 7.68 5.07
N ALA A 111 -7.31 7.06 4.06
CA ALA A 111 -8.71 6.67 4.07
C ALA A 111 -8.89 5.27 3.47
N ILE A 112 -9.78 4.48 4.06
CA ILE A 112 -10.26 3.20 3.53
C ILE A 112 -11.78 3.25 3.49
N SER A 113 -12.36 2.78 2.39
CA SER A 113 -13.78 2.49 2.28
C SER A 113 -13.93 1.04 1.84
N ILE A 114 -14.60 0.22 2.65
CA ILE A 114 -14.86 -1.18 2.35
C ILE A 114 -16.33 -1.51 2.62
N SER A 115 -16.87 -2.44 1.85
CA SER A 115 -18.27 -2.81 1.92
C SER A 115 -18.48 -4.27 1.52
N SER A 116 -19.56 -4.88 2.00
CA SER A 116 -19.95 -6.26 1.68
C SER A 116 -20.57 -6.40 0.29
N PHE A 117 -20.97 -5.27 -0.28
CA PHE A 117 -21.42 -5.12 -1.65
C PHE A 117 -20.48 -4.17 -2.38
N ASP A 118 -20.49 -4.16 -3.71
CA ASP A 118 -19.67 -3.20 -4.46
C ASP A 118 -20.33 -1.81 -4.44
N LEU A 119 -19.92 -0.98 -3.48
CA LEU A 119 -20.35 0.40 -3.31
C LEU A 119 -19.37 1.41 -3.93
N ASN A 120 -18.33 0.96 -4.64
CA ASN A 120 -17.38 1.86 -5.26
C ASN A 120 -18.08 2.76 -6.28
N ASP A 121 -17.83 4.07 -6.18
CA ASP A 121 -18.43 5.12 -7.03
C ASP A 121 -19.97 5.12 -7.06
N ARG A 122 -20.62 4.55 -6.03
CA ARG A 122 -22.08 4.58 -5.89
C ARG A 122 -22.54 5.79 -5.09
N GLU A 123 -23.63 6.40 -5.54
CA GLU A 123 -24.36 7.38 -4.74
C GLU A 123 -25.12 6.66 -3.61
N VAL A 124 -24.97 7.15 -2.38
CA VAL A 124 -25.67 6.64 -1.19
C VAL A 124 -26.50 7.77 -0.58
N VAL A 125 -27.71 7.42 -0.15
CA VAL A 125 -28.64 8.35 0.52
C VAL A 125 -28.76 7.91 1.97
N PHE A 126 -28.68 8.85 2.90
CA PHE A 126 -28.81 8.60 4.32
C PHE A 126 -30.24 8.93 4.75
N ASP A 127 -30.85 8.02 5.50
CA ASP A 127 -32.05 8.32 6.28
C ASP A 127 -31.53 9.00 7.56
N ASP A 128 -31.69 10.33 7.67
CA ASP A 128 -31.30 11.12 8.85
C ASP A 128 -31.83 10.52 10.18
#